data_AF-A0A7D9JUC7-F1
#
_entry.id   AF-A0A7D9JUC7-F1
#
_cell.length_a   1.000
_cell.length_b   1.000
_cell.length_c   1.000
_cell.angle_alpha   90.00
_cell.angle_beta   90.00
_cell.angle_gamma   90.00
#
_symmetry.space_group_name_H-M   'P 1'
#
loop_
_entity.id
_entity.type
_entity.pdbx_description
1 polymer ?
#
loop_
_entity_poly.entity_id
_entity_poly.type
_entity_poly.pdbx_seq_one_letter_code
_entity_poly.pdbx_strand_id
1 'polypeptide(L)'
;MDGNHKLIQPYRFIIHGAIDGYSRLIVFLKASNNNRASTVFNAFQEAITKYNIPSCVRTDLSLENIEVARFMVNTRGVDHGSIITGTSVHNQRIERLWRDVNSIVCAQFQNIFADLERIGLDTTNENHLFALQVAYIPIINAALEELTSSWNCHSLSTEHNLSPRQLWVQGMLRSANSGHTATGSVLNNDQIDWTEYGIDEDGPVPDEQTNYAVNVPLPLFHLSEELQQLEIVTQNARAAGDPDGIISFFSVLHLLEQFLE
;
A
#
# COMPACT_ATOMS: atom_id res chain seq x y z
N MET A 1 -7.62 -5.71 0.45
CA MET A 1 -6.99 -4.37 0.41
C MET A 1 -7.17 -3.76 1.77
N ASP A 2 -6.17 -3.03 2.22
CA ASP A 2 -6.16 -2.44 3.56
C ASP A 2 -5.14 -1.30 3.63
N GLY A 3 -5.32 -0.42 4.60
CA GLY A 3 -4.40 0.64 4.97
C GLY A 3 -3.60 0.27 6.22
N ASN A 4 -2.28 0.48 6.17
CA ASN A 4 -1.42 0.34 7.34
C ASN A 4 -1.10 1.71 7.93
N HIS A 5 -1.37 1.82 9.23
CA HIS A 5 -1.37 3.06 9.99
C HIS A 5 -0.14 3.21 10.92
N LYS A 6 0.84 2.31 10.84
CA LYS A 6 1.97 2.24 11.78
C LYS A 6 2.88 3.47 11.77
N LEU A 7 2.91 4.23 10.67
CA LEU A 7 3.70 5.45 10.50
C LEU A 7 2.84 6.74 10.52
N ILE A 8 1.56 6.63 10.90
CA ILE A 8 0.66 7.80 10.91
C ILE A 8 1.01 8.76 12.04
N GLN A 9 1.18 8.27 13.27
CA GLN A 9 1.49 9.13 14.40
C GLN A 9 2.97 8.99 14.77
N PRO A 10 3.74 10.07 14.87
CA PRO A 10 3.40 11.47 14.53
C PRO A 10 3.66 11.86 13.06
N TYR A 11 4.23 10.98 12.24
CA TYR A 11 4.87 11.31 10.95
C TYR A 11 3.94 11.45 9.74
N ARG A 12 2.69 11.02 9.86
CA ARG A 12 1.61 11.14 8.86
C ARG A 12 1.88 10.43 7.53
N PHE A 13 2.49 9.24 7.59
CA PHE A 13 2.58 8.34 6.44
C PHE A 13 1.54 7.22 6.55
N ILE A 14 0.95 6.86 5.41
CA ILE A 14 0.02 5.74 5.28
C ILE A 14 0.57 4.80 4.22
N ILE A 15 0.51 3.49 4.45
CA ILE A 15 0.89 2.50 3.45
C ILE A 15 -0.36 1.73 3.04
N HIS A 16 -0.77 1.87 1.78
CA HIS A 16 -1.86 1.08 1.21
C HIS A 16 -1.31 -0.21 0.62
N GLY A 17 -2.03 -1.31 0.81
CA GLY A 17 -1.60 -2.62 0.36
C GLY A 17 -2.70 -3.47 -0.27
N ALA A 18 -2.27 -4.35 -1.16
CA ALA A 18 -3.09 -5.43 -1.70
C ALA A 18 -2.28 -6.72 -1.82
N ILE A 19 -2.90 -7.82 -1.43
CA ILE A 19 -2.34 -9.17 -1.55
C ILE A 19 -3.36 -10.07 -2.25
N ASP A 20 -2.87 -10.97 -3.10
CA ASP A 20 -3.71 -11.98 -3.74
C ASP A 20 -4.11 -13.08 -2.74
N GLY A 21 -5.42 -13.34 -2.67
CA GLY A 21 -6.03 -14.28 -1.73
C GLY A 21 -5.73 -15.75 -2.02
N TYR A 22 -5.24 -16.08 -3.22
CA TYR A 22 -4.81 -17.44 -3.57
C TYR A 22 -3.29 -17.59 -3.42
N SER A 23 -2.52 -16.84 -4.21
CA SER A 23 -1.08 -17.02 -4.36
C SER A 23 -0.22 -16.36 -3.28
N ARG A 24 -0.81 -15.54 -2.39
CA ARG A 24 -0.07 -14.68 -1.43
C ARG A 24 0.85 -13.66 -2.12
N LEU A 25 0.67 -13.44 -3.41
CA LEU A 25 1.43 -12.45 -4.16
C LEU A 25 1.06 -11.06 -3.67
N ILE A 26 2.05 -10.26 -3.30
CA ILE A 26 1.84 -8.82 -3.06
C ILE A 26 1.55 -8.19 -4.40
N VAL A 27 0.33 -7.68 -4.54
CA VAL A 27 -0.18 -7.02 -5.75
C VAL A 27 0.34 -5.59 -5.79
N PHE A 28 0.28 -4.87 -4.67
CA PHE A 28 0.97 -3.61 -4.49
C PHE A 28 1.17 -3.27 -3.01
N LEU A 29 2.19 -2.45 -2.75
CA LEU A 29 2.39 -1.69 -1.52
C LEU A 29 2.75 -0.27 -1.92
N LYS A 30 2.06 0.74 -1.38
CA LYS A 30 2.28 2.14 -1.75
C LYS A 30 2.16 3.05 -0.54
N ALA A 31 3.23 3.78 -0.24
CA ALA A 31 3.22 4.83 0.77
C ALA A 31 2.68 6.15 0.19
N SER A 32 1.84 6.83 0.97
CA SER A 32 1.21 8.12 0.67
C SER A 32 1.19 9.01 1.93
N ASN A 33 0.86 10.29 1.74
CA ASN A 33 0.63 11.26 2.83
C ASN A 33 -0.85 11.54 3.12
N ASN A 34 -1.76 10.81 2.47
CA ASN A 34 -3.19 11.06 2.60
C ASN A 34 -3.98 9.78 2.33
N ASN A 35 -5.19 9.73 2.89
CA ASN A 35 -6.09 8.59 2.76
C ASN A 35 -7.21 8.83 1.72
N ARG A 36 -6.92 9.52 0.61
CA ARG A 36 -7.94 9.84 -0.40
C ARG A 36 -8.26 8.61 -1.25
N ALA A 37 -9.54 8.45 -1.59
CA ALA A 37 -9.97 7.36 -2.44
C ALA A 37 -9.27 7.35 -3.81
N SER A 38 -9.01 8.53 -4.38
CA SER A 38 -8.23 8.67 -5.62
C SER A 38 -6.80 8.13 -5.51
N THR A 39 -6.16 8.28 -4.34
CA THR A 39 -4.79 7.81 -4.13
C THR A 39 -4.75 6.29 -4.04
N VAL A 40 -5.68 5.68 -3.32
CA VAL A 40 -5.84 4.22 -3.26
C VAL A 40 -6.20 3.66 -4.63
N PHE A 41 -7.11 4.33 -5.34
CA PHE A 41 -7.53 3.93 -6.67
C PHE A 41 -6.40 4.01 -7.70
N ASN A 42 -5.56 5.05 -7.67
CA ASN A 42 -4.39 5.14 -8.55
C ASN A 42 -3.42 3.96 -8.32
N ALA A 43 -3.13 3.60 -7.07
CA ALA A 43 -2.29 2.43 -6.76
C ALA A 43 -2.93 1.12 -7.26
N PHE A 44 -4.25 0.99 -7.15
CA PHE A 44 -5.00 -0.12 -7.71
C PHE A 44 -4.93 -0.15 -9.25
N GLN A 45 -5.04 1.01 -9.92
CA GLN A 45 -4.91 1.13 -11.37
C GLN A 45 -3.51 0.73 -11.86
N GLU A 46 -2.46 1.17 -11.18
CA GLU A 46 -1.08 0.72 -11.47
C GLU A 46 -0.99 -0.82 -11.37
N ALA A 47 -1.56 -1.41 -10.33
CA ALA A 47 -1.55 -2.86 -10.15
C ALA A 47 -2.31 -3.64 -11.22
N ILE A 48 -3.50 -3.20 -11.66
CA ILE A 48 -4.26 -3.91 -12.70
C ILE A 48 -3.55 -3.90 -14.04
N THR A 49 -2.70 -2.90 -14.33
CA THR A 49 -1.89 -2.93 -15.56
C THR A 49 -0.86 -4.06 -15.55
N LYS A 50 -0.39 -4.45 -14.35
CA LYS A 50 0.61 -5.49 -14.16
C LYS A 50 0.02 -6.89 -13.99
N TYR A 51 -1.12 -6.99 -13.29
CA TYR A 51 -1.70 -8.29 -12.87
C TYR A 51 -3.10 -8.57 -13.43
N ASN A 52 -3.62 -7.70 -14.30
CA ASN A 52 -5.01 -7.67 -14.77
C ASN A 52 -6.02 -7.34 -13.66
N ILE A 53 -7.27 -7.15 -14.08
CA ILE A 53 -8.39 -6.86 -13.18
C ILE A 53 -8.74 -8.14 -12.39
N PRO A 54 -8.83 -8.10 -11.04
CA PRO A 54 -9.22 -9.26 -10.25
C PRO A 54 -10.69 -9.66 -10.51
N SER A 55 -11.08 -10.86 -10.05
CA SER A 55 -12.49 -11.29 -10.07
C SER A 55 -13.28 -10.60 -8.94
N CYS A 56 -12.66 -10.52 -7.75
CA CYS A 56 -13.24 -9.96 -6.55
C CYS A 56 -12.16 -9.22 -5.74
N VAL A 57 -12.52 -8.13 -5.07
CA VAL A 57 -11.68 -7.44 -4.09
C VAL A 57 -12.36 -7.47 -2.72
N ARG A 58 -11.66 -8.00 -1.71
CA ARG A 58 -12.06 -7.84 -0.31
C ARG A 58 -11.45 -6.57 0.27
N THR A 59 -12.26 -5.78 0.95
CA THR A 59 -11.86 -4.55 1.64
C THR A 59 -12.69 -4.35 2.90
N ASP A 60 -12.15 -3.59 3.85
CA ASP A 60 -12.92 -3.09 4.97
C ASP A 60 -13.95 -2.03 4.52
N LEU A 61 -14.90 -1.70 5.41
CA LEU A 61 -15.89 -0.67 5.14
C LEU A 61 -15.31 0.73 5.40
N SER A 62 -14.43 1.17 4.51
CA SER A 62 -13.76 2.47 4.58
C SER A 62 -14.05 3.33 3.34
N LEU A 63 -14.08 4.65 3.52
CA LEU A 63 -14.33 5.60 2.43
C LEU A 63 -13.18 5.65 1.43
N GLU A 64 -11.97 5.30 1.85
CA GLU A 64 -10.78 5.26 0.98
C GLU A 64 -10.93 4.22 -0.14
N ASN A 65 -11.69 3.16 0.06
CA ASN A 65 -11.84 2.07 -0.91
C ASN A 65 -13.05 2.24 -1.85
N ILE A 66 -13.81 3.34 -1.72
CA ILE A 66 -15.06 3.55 -2.47
C ILE A 66 -14.87 3.62 -3.99
N GLU A 67 -13.76 4.19 -4.47
CA GLU A 67 -13.49 4.30 -5.90
C GLU A 67 -13.11 2.95 -6.52
N VAL A 68 -12.32 2.14 -5.80
CA VAL A 68 -12.03 0.75 -6.18
C VAL A 68 -13.32 -0.07 -6.25
N ALA A 69 -14.19 0.08 -5.24
CA ALA A 69 -15.47 -0.62 -5.21
C ALA A 69 -16.35 -0.26 -6.40
N ARG A 70 -16.48 1.05 -6.70
CA ARG A 70 -17.25 1.53 -7.86
C ARG A 70 -16.68 1.00 -9.18
N PHE A 71 -15.36 1.02 -9.33
CA PHE A 71 -14.70 0.49 -10.53
C PHE A 71 -15.01 -1.00 -10.72
N MET A 72 -14.81 -1.82 -9.69
CA MET A 72 -15.05 -3.27 -9.75
C MET A 72 -16.50 -3.63 -10.07
N VAL A 73 -17.47 -2.92 -9.46
CA VAL A 73 -18.90 -3.10 -9.76
C VAL A 73 -19.21 -2.73 -11.21
N ASN A 74 -18.68 -1.61 -11.71
CA ASN A 74 -18.91 -1.18 -13.08
C ASN A 74 -18.26 -2.12 -14.12
N THR A 75 -17.08 -2.68 -13.81
CA THR A 75 -16.32 -3.53 -14.73
C THR A 75 -16.80 -4.98 -14.74
N ARG A 76 -17.21 -5.53 -13.60
CA ARG A 76 -17.60 -6.94 -13.46
C ARG A 76 -19.12 -7.17 -13.40
N GLY A 77 -19.91 -6.12 -13.13
CA GLY A 77 -21.36 -6.20 -12.96
C GLY A 77 -21.78 -6.22 -11.48
N VAL A 78 -22.97 -5.68 -11.21
CA VAL A 78 -23.51 -5.46 -9.85
C VAL A 78 -23.69 -6.79 -9.07
N ASP A 79 -24.15 -7.84 -9.73
CA ASP A 79 -24.47 -9.13 -9.08
C ASP A 79 -23.32 -10.16 -9.17
N HIS A 80 -22.12 -9.74 -9.58
CA HIS A 80 -20.97 -10.64 -9.72
C HIS A 80 -20.32 -11.00 -8.36
N GLY A 81 -20.64 -10.29 -7.29
CA GLY A 81 -19.90 -10.41 -6.02
C GLY A 81 -18.45 -9.91 -6.16
N SER A 82 -18.23 -8.87 -6.98
CA SER A 82 -16.90 -8.33 -7.30
C SER A 82 -16.26 -7.54 -6.16
N ILE A 83 -17.02 -7.23 -5.11
CA ILE A 83 -16.56 -6.59 -3.89
C ILE A 83 -17.12 -7.34 -2.69
N ILE A 84 -16.22 -7.72 -1.78
CA ILE A 84 -16.59 -8.23 -0.45
C ILE A 84 -16.25 -7.14 0.55
N THR A 85 -17.27 -6.62 1.21
CA THR A 85 -17.12 -5.74 2.38
C THR A 85 -17.43 -6.57 3.63
N GLY A 86 -16.54 -6.52 4.62
CA GLY A 86 -16.68 -7.31 5.83
C GLY A 86 -15.87 -6.72 6.98
N THR A 87 -16.09 -7.27 8.18
CA THR A 87 -15.31 -6.91 9.37
C THR A 87 -13.84 -7.29 9.18
N SER A 88 -12.94 -6.50 9.77
CA SER A 88 -11.47 -6.67 9.63
C SER A 88 -11.01 -8.10 9.94
N VAL A 89 -11.69 -8.84 10.83
CA VAL A 89 -11.39 -10.24 11.21
C VAL A 89 -11.24 -11.24 10.06
N HIS A 90 -11.71 -10.91 8.85
CA HIS A 90 -11.57 -11.75 7.67
C HIS A 90 -10.42 -11.35 6.73
N ASN A 91 -9.63 -10.32 7.08
CA ASN A 91 -8.49 -9.81 6.29
C ASN A 91 -7.14 -10.43 6.70
N GLN A 92 -7.13 -11.66 7.23
CA GLN A 92 -5.94 -12.28 7.83
C GLN A 92 -4.69 -12.33 6.93
N ARG A 93 -4.86 -12.45 5.60
CA ARG A 93 -3.73 -12.48 4.65
C ARG A 93 -2.99 -11.15 4.54
N ILE A 94 -3.73 -10.04 4.52
CA ILE A 94 -3.10 -8.71 4.49
C ILE A 94 -2.55 -8.34 5.87
N GLU A 95 -3.19 -8.79 6.95
CA GLU A 95 -2.68 -8.63 8.31
C GLU A 95 -1.38 -9.40 8.54
N ARG A 96 -1.26 -10.62 7.99
CA ARG A 96 0.00 -11.37 8.04
C ARG A 96 1.11 -10.62 7.31
N LEU A 97 0.82 -10.08 6.12
CA LEU A 97 1.73 -9.23 5.37
C LEU A 97 2.14 -8.00 6.18
N TRP A 98 1.19 -7.36 6.87
CA TRP A 98 1.49 -6.19 7.69
C TRP A 98 2.46 -6.46 8.82
N ARG A 99 2.50 -7.66 9.39
CA ARG A 99 3.54 -8.02 10.37
C ARG A 99 4.94 -7.92 9.78
N ASP A 100 5.13 -8.42 8.56
CA ASP A 100 6.44 -8.40 7.90
C ASP A 100 6.80 -6.98 7.44
N VAL A 101 5.86 -6.25 6.81
CA VAL A 101 6.03 -4.83 6.45
C VAL A 101 6.39 -3.97 7.67
N ASN A 102 5.72 -4.19 8.80
CA ASN A 102 5.98 -3.44 10.03
C ASN A 102 7.37 -3.74 10.59
N SER A 103 7.79 -5.01 10.58
CA SER A 103 9.08 -5.42 11.13
C SER A 103 10.27 -5.00 10.26
N ILE A 104 10.11 -4.95 8.94
CA ILE A 104 11.19 -4.68 7.99
C ILE A 104 11.23 -3.21 7.64
N VAL A 105 10.11 -2.66 7.16
CA VAL A 105 10.05 -1.30 6.60
C VAL A 105 9.70 -0.30 7.69
N CYS A 106 8.56 -0.45 8.37
CA CYS A 106 8.12 0.56 9.34
C CYS A 106 9.11 0.72 10.49
N ALA A 107 9.66 -0.38 11.03
CA ALA A 107 10.64 -0.33 12.12
C ALA A 107 11.92 0.42 11.72
N GLN A 108 12.41 0.24 10.49
CA GLN A 108 13.56 0.97 9.97
C GLN A 108 13.29 2.48 9.96
N PHE A 109 12.18 2.90 9.34
CA PHE A 109 11.85 4.32 9.24
C PHE A 109 11.49 4.95 10.58
N GLN A 110 10.90 4.20 11.51
CA GLN A 110 10.69 4.68 12.88
C GLN A 110 12.01 5.03 13.58
N ASN A 111 13.05 4.20 13.42
CA ASN A 111 14.37 4.51 13.98
C ASN A 111 14.99 5.74 13.33
N ILE A 112 14.93 5.85 12.00
CA ILE A 112 15.44 7.01 11.26
C ILE A 112 14.73 8.29 11.71
N PHE A 113 13.41 8.25 11.85
CA PHE A 113 12.62 9.41 12.26
C PHE A 113 12.87 9.80 13.72
N ALA A 114 13.08 8.83 14.61
CA ALA A 114 13.47 9.11 15.99
C ALA A 114 14.86 9.78 16.06
N ASP A 115 15.80 9.37 15.20
CA ASP A 115 17.09 10.05 15.10
C ASP A 115 16.96 11.45 14.49
N LEU A 116 16.09 11.64 13.48
CA LEU A 116 15.76 12.96 12.93
C LEU A 116 15.18 13.90 13.99
N GLU A 117 14.30 13.42 14.87
CA GLU A 117 13.75 14.22 15.97
C GLU A 117 14.86 14.73 16.91
N ARG A 118 15.90 13.92 17.13
CA ARG A 118 17.05 14.33 17.96
C ARG A 118 17.92 15.40 17.31
N ILE A 119 17.92 15.49 15.98
CA ILE A 119 18.77 16.44 15.24
C ILE A 119 18.02 17.63 14.63
N GLY A 120 16.69 17.70 14.76
CA GLY A 120 15.94 18.92 14.41
C GLY A 120 14.56 18.72 13.77
N LEU A 121 14.05 17.50 13.61
CA LEU A 121 12.66 17.29 13.17
C LEU A 121 11.67 17.66 14.29
N ASP A 122 10.85 18.69 14.05
CA ASP A 122 9.72 19.04 14.90
C ASP A 122 8.43 18.46 14.32
N THR A 123 7.85 17.46 14.97
CA THR A 123 6.63 16.78 14.54
C THR A 123 5.36 17.58 14.79
N THR A 124 5.46 18.72 15.48
CA THR A 124 4.36 19.67 15.65
C THR A 124 4.33 20.75 14.57
N ASN A 125 5.41 20.87 13.78
CA ASN A 125 5.54 21.85 12.70
C ASN A 125 5.14 21.25 11.35
N GLU A 126 4.14 21.85 10.71
CA GLU A 126 3.62 21.40 9.41
C GLU A 126 4.66 21.46 8.29
N ASN A 127 5.57 22.44 8.29
CA ASN A 127 6.63 22.55 7.28
C ASN A 127 7.64 21.41 7.42
N HIS A 128 7.96 21.02 8.65
CA HIS A 128 8.85 19.88 8.91
C HIS A 128 8.19 18.57 8.48
N LEU A 129 6.91 18.36 8.80
CA LEU A 129 6.18 17.17 8.35
C LEU A 129 6.05 17.13 6.81
N PHE A 130 5.83 18.28 6.17
CA PHE A 130 5.81 18.35 4.71
C PHE A 130 7.18 18.02 4.10
N ALA A 131 8.27 18.60 4.65
CA ALA A 131 9.64 18.30 4.22
C ALA A 131 9.96 16.81 4.36
N LEU A 132 9.57 16.23 5.50
CA LEU A 132 9.73 14.81 5.79
C LEU A 132 9.02 13.95 4.75
N GLN A 133 7.78 14.29 4.38
CA GLN A 133 7.02 13.55 3.38
C GLN A 133 7.65 13.60 1.99
N VAL A 134 8.05 14.79 1.54
CA VAL A 134 8.70 14.96 0.23
C VAL A 134 10.01 14.15 0.17
N ALA A 135 10.82 14.20 1.24
CA ALA A 135 12.07 13.47 1.31
C ALA A 135 11.89 11.95 1.41
N TYR A 136 10.92 11.46 2.19
CA TYR A 136 10.83 10.04 2.54
C TYR A 136 9.78 9.22 1.80
N ILE A 137 8.72 9.80 1.22
CA ILE A 137 7.75 9.01 0.42
C ILE A 137 8.45 8.18 -0.66
N PRO A 138 9.38 8.72 -1.48
CA PRO A 138 10.03 7.92 -2.51
C PRO A 138 10.97 6.86 -1.94
N ILE A 139 11.63 7.14 -0.81
CA ILE A 139 12.56 6.21 -0.14
C ILE A 139 11.78 5.03 0.46
N ILE A 140 10.67 5.31 1.14
CA ILE A 140 9.77 4.28 1.67
C ILE A 140 9.19 3.44 0.53
N ASN A 141 8.74 4.07 -0.57
CA ASN A 141 8.22 3.34 -1.72
C ASN A 141 9.29 2.43 -2.38
N ALA A 142 10.54 2.86 -2.45
CA ALA A 142 11.64 2.01 -2.93
C ALA A 142 11.87 0.80 -2.02
N ALA A 143 11.86 1.00 -0.70
CA ALA A 143 11.97 -0.10 0.27
C ALA A 143 10.78 -1.08 0.20
N LEU A 144 9.55 -0.56 -0.01
CA LEU A 144 8.37 -1.38 -0.22
C LEU A 144 8.44 -2.19 -1.53
N GLU A 145 9.01 -1.62 -2.60
CA GLU A 145 9.22 -2.31 -3.87
C GLU A 145 10.28 -3.43 -3.76
N GLU A 146 11.36 -3.19 -3.03
CA GLU A 146 12.37 -4.20 -2.72
C GLU A 146 11.78 -5.36 -1.89
N LEU A 147 11.02 -5.03 -0.84
CA LEU A 147 10.28 -6.01 -0.06
C LEU A 147 9.31 -6.81 -0.94
N THR A 148 8.55 -6.13 -1.80
CA THR A 148 7.60 -6.75 -2.72
C THR A 148 8.29 -7.72 -3.68
N SER A 149 9.46 -7.33 -4.21
CA SER A 149 10.23 -8.14 -5.15
C SER A 149 10.79 -9.39 -4.47
N SER A 150 11.32 -9.24 -3.26
CA SER A 150 11.83 -10.34 -2.44
C SER A 150 10.72 -11.29 -2.02
N TRP A 151 9.59 -10.73 -1.53
CA TRP A 151 8.42 -11.50 -1.14
C TRP A 151 7.85 -12.29 -2.31
N ASN A 152 7.66 -11.68 -3.47
CA ASN A 152 7.03 -12.39 -4.58
C ASN A 152 7.91 -13.54 -5.14
N CYS A 153 9.21 -13.54 -4.81
CA CYS A 153 10.16 -14.56 -5.26
C CYS A 153 10.55 -15.58 -4.18
N HIS A 154 10.24 -15.37 -2.89
CA HIS A 154 10.59 -16.31 -1.84
C HIS A 154 9.71 -17.57 -1.85
N SER A 155 10.26 -18.71 -1.46
CA SER A 155 9.53 -19.98 -1.36
C SER A 155 8.63 -20.02 -0.13
N LEU A 156 7.37 -20.44 -0.31
CA LEU A 156 6.44 -20.69 0.79
C LEU A 156 6.49 -22.16 1.20
N SER A 157 6.90 -22.44 2.44
CA SER A 157 7.03 -23.82 2.95
C SER A 157 5.70 -24.57 2.98
N THR A 158 4.59 -23.86 3.16
CA THR A 158 3.23 -24.43 3.18
C THR A 158 2.70 -24.76 1.79
N GLU A 159 3.30 -24.20 0.74
CA GLU A 159 2.82 -24.32 -0.65
C GLU A 159 3.84 -25.09 -1.51
N HIS A 160 4.33 -26.22 -0.99
CA HIS A 160 5.32 -27.08 -1.65
C HIS A 160 6.62 -26.34 -2.07
N ASN A 161 7.01 -25.31 -1.32
CA ASN A 161 8.15 -24.43 -1.61
C ASN A 161 8.03 -23.62 -2.91
N LEU A 162 6.82 -23.45 -3.44
CA LEU A 162 6.56 -22.54 -4.55
C LEU A 162 6.56 -21.10 -4.06
N SER A 163 7.05 -20.19 -4.91
CA SER A 163 6.95 -18.76 -4.62
C SER A 163 5.57 -18.20 -4.93
N PRO A 164 5.16 -17.08 -4.31
CA PRO A 164 3.90 -16.43 -4.63
C PRO A 164 3.74 -16.16 -6.14
N ARG A 165 4.83 -15.75 -6.81
CA ARG A 165 4.82 -15.55 -8.26
C ARG A 165 4.62 -16.86 -9.03
N GLN A 166 5.23 -17.96 -8.61
CA GLN A 166 5.02 -19.26 -9.25
C GLN A 166 3.57 -19.73 -9.08
N LEU A 167 3.00 -19.59 -7.88
CA LEU A 167 1.59 -19.91 -7.61
C LEU A 167 0.65 -19.06 -8.47
N TRP A 168 0.92 -17.75 -8.59
CA TRP A 168 0.14 -16.86 -9.44
C TRP A 168 0.17 -17.29 -10.91
N VAL A 169 1.37 -17.55 -11.47
CA VAL A 169 1.50 -18.03 -12.87
C VAL A 169 0.78 -19.36 -13.05
N GLN A 170 0.92 -20.29 -12.10
CA GLN A 170 0.25 -21.58 -12.17
C GLN A 170 -1.27 -21.44 -12.11
N GLY A 171 -1.80 -20.56 -11.26
CA GLY A 171 -3.23 -20.26 -11.17
C GLY A 171 -3.79 -19.67 -12.46
N MET A 172 -3.05 -18.75 -13.08
CA MET A 172 -3.40 -18.16 -14.38
C MET A 172 -3.43 -19.22 -15.50
N LEU A 173 -2.41 -20.09 -15.57
CA LEU A 173 -2.34 -21.16 -16.56
C LEU A 173 -3.45 -22.20 -16.39
N ARG A 174 -3.76 -22.57 -15.14
CA ARG A 174 -4.88 -23.47 -14.84
C ARG A 174 -6.20 -22.88 -15.31
N SER A 175 -6.45 -21.61 -15.00
CA SER A 175 -7.67 -20.90 -15.40
C SER A 175 -7.82 -20.81 -16.93
N ALA A 176 -6.73 -20.51 -17.64
CA ALA A 176 -6.70 -20.46 -19.10
C ALA A 176 -6.97 -21.83 -19.74
N ASN A 177 -6.32 -22.89 -19.22
CA ASN A 177 -6.44 -24.25 -19.76
C ASN A 177 -7.77 -24.92 -19.44
N SER A 178 -8.47 -24.46 -18.40
CA SER A 178 -9.81 -24.99 -18.10
C SER A 178 -10.86 -24.60 -19.16
N GLY A 179 -10.53 -23.78 -20.19
CA GLY A 179 -11.48 -23.28 -21.19
C GLY A 179 -12.42 -22.23 -20.59
N HIS A 180 -11.84 -21.44 -19.70
CA HIS A 180 -12.58 -21.05 -18.52
C HIS A 180 -12.29 -19.58 -18.16
N THR A 181 -12.87 -18.68 -18.95
CA THR A 181 -12.70 -17.22 -18.84
C THR A 181 -13.20 -16.57 -17.53
N ALA A 182 -13.72 -17.33 -16.55
CA ALA A 182 -14.25 -16.81 -15.28
C ALA A 182 -14.70 -17.90 -14.25
N THR A 183 -14.35 -19.15 -14.44
CA THR A 183 -15.40 -20.13 -14.77
C THR A 183 -16.19 -20.93 -13.77
N GLY A 184 -17.35 -21.33 -14.29
CA GLY A 184 -18.06 -22.56 -13.94
C GLY A 184 -19.08 -22.35 -12.83
N SER A 185 -18.95 -21.27 -12.07
CA SER A 185 -19.88 -20.90 -11.00
C SER A 185 -21.25 -20.41 -11.47
N VAL A 186 -21.50 -20.32 -12.78
CA VAL A 186 -22.81 -19.92 -13.33
C VAL A 186 -23.65 -21.12 -13.78
N LEU A 187 -23.09 -22.34 -13.87
CA LEU A 187 -23.84 -23.51 -14.35
C LEU A 187 -24.17 -24.53 -13.26
N ASN A 188 -23.42 -24.56 -12.16
CA ASN A 188 -23.83 -25.31 -10.97
C ASN A 188 -24.24 -24.29 -9.92
N ASN A 189 -25.51 -24.34 -9.56
CA ASN A 189 -26.18 -23.59 -8.49
C ASN A 189 -25.65 -23.97 -7.09
N ASP A 190 -24.34 -24.17 -6.96
CA ASP A 190 -23.67 -24.36 -5.70
C ASP A 190 -23.36 -22.97 -5.15
N GLN A 191 -23.98 -22.67 -4.03
CA GLN A 191 -23.80 -21.44 -3.27
C GLN A 191 -22.35 -21.41 -2.76
N ILE A 192 -21.41 -20.91 -3.58
CA ILE A 192 -20.02 -20.72 -3.15
C ILE A 192 -20.05 -19.64 -2.08
N ASP A 193 -19.80 -20.04 -0.83
CA ASP A 193 -19.73 -19.11 0.28
C ASP A 193 -18.44 -18.28 0.18
N TRP A 194 -18.55 -17.12 -0.44
CA TRP A 194 -17.46 -16.16 -0.57
C TRP A 194 -16.99 -15.61 0.78
N THR A 195 -17.75 -15.81 1.86
CA THR A 195 -17.37 -15.34 3.19
C THR A 195 -16.13 -16.06 3.70
N GLU A 196 -15.95 -17.34 3.37
CA GLU A 196 -14.82 -18.17 3.83
C GLU A 196 -13.56 -18.07 2.94
N TYR A 197 -13.69 -17.58 1.71
CA TYR A 197 -12.57 -17.56 0.77
C TYR A 197 -11.48 -16.59 1.21
N GLY A 198 -10.27 -17.09 1.49
CA GLY A 198 -9.12 -16.26 1.92
C GLY A 198 -8.96 -16.11 3.44
N ILE A 199 -9.85 -16.73 4.24
CA ILE A 199 -9.65 -16.91 5.68
C ILE A 199 -8.49 -17.89 5.90
N ASP A 200 -7.58 -17.51 6.79
CA ASP A 200 -6.50 -18.29 7.38
C ASP A 200 -6.84 -18.54 8.85
N GLU A 201 -7.37 -19.72 9.20
CA GLU A 201 -7.78 -20.00 10.60
C GLU A 201 -6.62 -19.89 11.62
N ASP A 202 -5.37 -20.07 11.16
CA ASP A 202 -4.14 -19.87 11.93
C ASP A 202 -3.59 -18.43 11.86
N GLY A 203 -4.36 -17.50 11.27
CA GLY A 203 -4.02 -16.10 11.06
C GLY A 203 -4.03 -15.27 12.35
N PRO A 204 -3.40 -14.09 12.34
CA PRO A 204 -3.47 -13.18 13.49
C PRO A 204 -4.90 -12.65 13.65
N VAL A 205 -5.26 -12.21 14.85
CA VAL A 205 -6.49 -11.44 15.08
C VAL A 205 -6.20 -9.97 14.75
N PRO A 206 -7.05 -9.27 13.98
CA PRO A 206 -6.86 -7.86 13.67
C PRO A 206 -6.98 -6.98 14.91
N ASP A 207 -6.16 -5.95 14.95
CA ASP A 207 -6.34 -4.83 15.89
C ASP A 207 -7.51 -3.93 15.42
N GLU A 208 -8.32 -3.45 16.35
CA GLU A 208 -9.39 -2.48 16.06
C GLU A 208 -8.78 -1.15 15.58
N GLN A 209 -8.95 -0.83 14.30
CA GLN A 209 -8.51 0.44 13.75
C GLN A 209 -9.52 1.55 14.09
N THR A 210 -9.16 2.47 14.99
CA THR A 210 -9.94 3.69 15.21
C THR A 210 -9.75 4.67 14.05
N ASN A 211 -10.83 5.34 13.65
CA ASN A 211 -10.92 6.24 12.50
C ASN A 211 -9.84 7.35 12.50
N TYR A 212 -8.72 7.14 11.79
CA TYR A 212 -7.68 8.15 11.57
C TYR A 212 -7.86 8.79 10.20
N ALA A 213 -8.77 9.76 10.09
CA ALA A 213 -8.80 10.65 8.94
C ALA A 213 -7.50 11.50 8.96
N VAL A 214 -6.47 11.03 8.25
CA VAL A 214 -5.20 11.76 8.10
C VAL A 214 -5.25 12.57 6.83
N ASN A 215 -5.33 13.89 6.98
CA ASN A 215 -5.14 14.83 5.90
C ASN A 215 -4.11 15.84 6.40
N VAL A 216 -2.87 15.73 5.90
CA VAL A 216 -1.86 16.75 6.16
C VAL A 216 -2.27 17.98 5.36
N PRO A 217 -2.46 19.15 5.98
CA PRO A 217 -2.68 20.37 5.23
C PRO A 217 -1.51 20.55 4.28
N LEU A 218 -1.77 20.58 2.97
CA LEU A 218 -0.77 21.06 2.03
C LEU A 218 -0.45 22.50 2.44
N PRO A 219 0.83 22.86 2.60
CA PRO A 219 1.16 24.26 2.81
C PRO A 219 0.58 25.07 1.63
N LEU A 220 0.20 26.33 1.90
CA LEU A 220 -0.41 27.23 0.92
C LEU A 220 0.61 27.64 -0.17
N PHE A 221 1.11 26.68 -0.95
CA PHE A 221 1.91 26.95 -2.12
C PHE A 221 0.98 27.14 -3.31
N HIS A 222 1.12 28.29 -3.95
CA HIS A 222 0.66 28.50 -5.31
C HIS A 222 1.85 28.26 -6.22
N LEU A 223 1.93 27.07 -6.83
CA LEU A 223 2.53 26.75 -8.15
C LEU A 223 3.12 25.32 -8.15
N SER A 224 3.08 24.69 -9.34
CA SER A 224 3.64 23.36 -9.59
C SER A 224 5.16 23.36 -9.67
N GLU A 225 5.78 24.53 -9.77
CA GLU A 225 7.22 24.69 -10.03
C GLU A 225 8.05 24.48 -8.76
N GLU A 226 7.57 24.93 -7.60
CA GLU A 226 8.23 24.78 -6.30
C GLU A 226 8.24 23.31 -5.88
N LEU A 227 7.14 22.58 -6.11
CA LEU A 227 7.10 21.13 -5.89
C LEU A 227 8.12 20.39 -6.75
N GLN A 228 8.25 20.78 -8.03
CA GLN A 228 9.27 20.22 -8.91
C GLN A 228 10.69 20.53 -8.42
N GLN A 229 10.93 21.74 -7.91
CA GLN A 229 12.24 22.10 -7.34
C GLN A 229 12.57 21.25 -6.12
N LEU A 230 11.62 21.04 -5.21
CA LEU A 230 11.82 20.18 -4.04
C LEU A 230 12.11 18.73 -4.46
N GLU A 231 11.38 18.20 -5.43
CA GLU A 231 11.63 16.86 -5.98
C GLU A 231 13.05 16.75 -6.58
N ILE A 232 13.48 17.72 -7.39
CA ILE A 232 14.83 17.76 -7.99
C ILE A 232 15.90 17.78 -6.90
N VAL A 233 15.72 18.56 -5.84
CA VAL A 233 16.66 18.62 -4.72
C VAL A 233 16.81 17.26 -4.04
N THR A 234 15.70 16.56 -3.78
CA THR A 234 15.77 15.21 -3.19
C THR A 234 16.44 14.19 -4.12
N GLN A 235 16.19 14.27 -5.43
CA GLN A 235 16.81 13.36 -6.40
C GLN A 235 18.32 13.58 -6.47
N ASN A 236 18.76 14.85 -6.48
CA ASN A 236 20.18 15.19 -6.51
C ASN A 236 20.90 14.77 -5.22
N ALA A 237 20.28 14.99 -4.06
CA ALA A 237 20.83 14.56 -2.77
C ALA A 237 21.01 13.03 -2.73
N ARG A 238 20.02 12.27 -3.19
CA ARG A 238 20.11 10.81 -3.30
C ARG A 238 21.22 10.37 -4.25
N ALA A 239 21.32 11.00 -5.43
CA ALA A 239 22.37 10.70 -6.40
C ALA A 239 23.79 11.01 -5.86
N ALA A 240 23.91 11.97 -4.94
CA ALA A 240 25.16 12.34 -4.28
C ALA A 240 25.55 11.42 -3.10
N GLY A 241 24.72 10.43 -2.74
CA GLY A 241 25.00 9.46 -1.68
C GLY A 241 24.27 9.71 -0.36
N ASP A 242 22.98 10.04 -0.40
CA ASP A 242 22.08 10.15 0.76
C ASP A 242 21.10 8.95 0.82
N PRO A 243 21.56 7.74 1.18
CA PRO A 243 20.70 6.56 1.22
C PRO A 243 19.62 6.64 2.31
N ASP A 244 19.93 7.30 3.44
CA ASP A 244 19.04 7.39 4.60
C ASP A 244 18.08 8.58 4.52
N GLY A 245 18.19 9.45 3.50
CA GLY A 245 17.28 10.57 3.26
C GLY A 245 17.46 11.79 4.18
N ILE A 246 18.48 11.79 5.04
CA ILE A 246 18.69 12.83 6.05
C ILE A 246 19.09 14.15 5.36
N ILE A 247 19.99 14.09 4.37
CA ILE A 247 20.41 15.28 3.63
C ILE A 247 19.24 15.83 2.81
N SER A 248 18.46 14.92 2.21
CA SER A 248 17.25 15.26 1.46
C SER A 248 16.26 16.01 2.34
N PHE A 249 16.00 15.54 3.56
CA PHE A 249 15.11 16.21 4.50
C PHE A 249 15.55 17.64 4.80
N PHE A 250 16.80 17.84 5.22
CA PHE A 250 17.28 19.18 5.56
C PHE A 250 17.36 20.11 4.35
N SER A 251 17.69 19.59 3.18
CA SER A 251 17.73 20.37 1.94
C SER A 251 16.33 20.85 1.54
N VAL A 252 15.33 19.98 1.67
CA VAL A 252 13.92 20.34 1.44
C VAL A 252 13.46 21.35 2.48
N LEU A 253 13.74 21.12 3.76
CA LEU A 253 13.34 22.04 4.83
C LEU A 253 13.93 23.45 4.62
N HIS A 254 15.22 23.54 4.29
CA HIS A 254 15.88 24.81 4.00
C HIS A 254 15.25 25.53 2.80
N LEU A 255 14.92 24.79 1.73
CA LEU A 255 14.29 25.37 0.55
C LEU A 255 12.85 25.85 0.85
N LEU A 256 12.10 25.11 1.69
CA LEU A 256 10.76 25.54 2.12
C LEU A 256 10.81 26.84 2.93
N GLU A 257 11.80 26.99 3.80
CA GLU A 257 11.99 28.23 4.56
C GLU A 257 12.26 29.42 3.62
N GLN A 258 13.04 29.22 2.55
CA GLN A 258 13.29 30.26 1.54
C GLN A 258 12.05 30.66 0.74
N PHE A 259 11.11 29.74 0.50
CA PHE A 259 9.87 30.04 -0.21
C PHE A 259 8.85 30.82 0.64
N LEU A 260 9.02 30.83 1.96
CA LEU A 260 8.11 31.47 2.90
C LEU A 260 8.61 32.83 3.40
N GLU A 261 9.85 33.21 3.08
CA GLU A 261 10.43 34.56 3.27
C GLU A 261 10.04 35.51 2.12
#